data_AF-A0A933YQ19-F1
#
_entry.id   AF-A0A933YQ19-F1
#
_cell.length_a   1.000
_cell.length_b   1.000
_cell.length_c   1.000
_cell.angle_alpha   90.00
_cell.angle_beta   90.00
_cell.angle_gamma   90.00
#
_symmetry.space_group_name_H-M   'P 1'
#
loop_
_entity.id
_entity.type
_entity.pdbx_description
1 polymer ?
#
loop_
_entity_poly.entity_id
_entity_poly.type
_entity_poly.pdbx_seq_one_letter_code
_entity_poly.pdbx_strand_id
1 'polypeptide(L)'
;MVNANAHTWKIATFTIAREAEDLLVIRRPDGTFSYQSGLGDISFFRQVVRGDLAKTDRGSLHEGWELNLGEFVYIRGGSYAESPDFGNRNYTTQGLGIRLGGIFKAIGVTAPEAAADDTFSFLSRHVDISFDHARYKSGEGHPLNGTKFNSLSFVIR
;
A
#
# COMPACT_ATOMS: atom_id res chain seq x y z
N MET A 1 -2.65 13.35 -38.14
CA MET A 1 -2.55 12.06 -37.44
C MET A 1 -2.89 12.31 -35.98
N VAL A 2 -3.97 11.72 -35.48
CA VAL A 2 -4.38 11.85 -34.08
C VAL A 2 -3.52 10.91 -33.25
N ASN A 3 -2.81 11.46 -32.26
CA ASN A 3 -1.88 10.75 -31.40
C ASN A 3 -2.64 9.70 -30.57
N ALA A 4 -2.52 8.42 -30.91
CA ALA A 4 -3.33 7.34 -30.36
C ALA A 4 -2.92 6.87 -28.94
N ASN A 5 -2.08 7.63 -28.23
CA ASN A 5 -1.73 7.35 -26.82
C ASN A 5 -1.58 8.64 -26.03
N ALA A 6 -2.59 9.51 -26.07
CA ALA A 6 -2.75 10.51 -25.02
C ALA A 6 -3.16 9.77 -23.74
N HIS A 7 -2.18 9.21 -23.01
CA HIS A 7 -2.41 8.72 -21.65
C HIS A 7 -2.96 9.89 -20.84
N THR A 8 -4.25 9.83 -20.51
CA THR A 8 -4.90 10.84 -19.65
C THR A 8 -4.11 10.95 -18.36
N TRP A 9 -3.44 12.10 -18.18
CA TRP A 9 -2.63 12.36 -16.99
C TRP A 9 -3.55 12.55 -15.79
N LYS A 10 -3.30 11.79 -14.71
CA LYS A 10 -4.08 11.89 -13.48
C LYS A 10 -3.39 12.82 -12.49
N ILE A 11 -3.94 14.02 -12.34
CA ILE A 11 -3.37 15.06 -11.46
C ILE A 11 -3.48 14.65 -9.99
N ALA A 12 -4.59 14.05 -9.58
CA ALA A 12 -4.76 13.51 -8.24
C ALA A 12 -5.63 12.25 -8.28
N THR A 13 -5.31 11.28 -7.45
CA THR A 13 -6.14 10.09 -7.22
C THR A 13 -6.06 9.73 -5.74
N PHE A 14 -7.20 9.47 -5.14
CA PHE A 14 -7.29 8.98 -3.78
C PHE A 14 -7.87 7.58 -3.80
N THR A 15 -7.25 6.66 -3.07
CA THR A 15 -7.69 5.27 -2.94
C THR A 15 -7.76 4.92 -1.48
N ILE A 16 -8.82 4.19 -1.09
CA ILE A 16 -8.97 3.59 0.23
C ILE A 16 -9.20 2.10 0.04
N ALA A 17 -8.59 1.30 0.90
CA ALA A 17 -8.71 -0.15 0.88
C ALA A 17 -8.90 -0.66 2.32
N ARG A 18 -9.70 -1.72 2.43
CA ARG A 18 -9.94 -2.45 3.67
C ARG A 18 -9.93 -3.94 3.36
N GLU A 19 -9.25 -4.69 4.21
CA GLU A 19 -9.10 -6.13 4.09
C GLU A 19 -9.23 -6.76 5.48
N ALA A 20 -9.92 -7.88 5.56
CA ALA A 20 -10.05 -8.67 6.77
C ALA A 20 -9.51 -10.07 6.49
N GLU A 21 -8.70 -10.60 7.40
CA GLU A 21 -8.06 -11.92 7.28
C GLU A 21 -8.42 -12.78 8.49
N ASP A 22 -8.64 -14.08 8.27
CA ASP A 22 -8.92 -15.06 9.33
C ASP A 22 -7.60 -15.54 9.96
N LEU A 23 -7.53 -15.56 11.29
CA LEU A 23 -6.40 -16.13 12.03
C LEU A 23 -6.54 -17.64 12.10
N LEU A 24 -5.79 -18.34 11.25
CA LEU A 24 -5.90 -19.80 11.12
C LEU A 24 -5.19 -20.59 12.23
N VAL A 25 -4.37 -19.94 13.06
CA VAL A 25 -3.57 -20.61 14.09
C VAL A 25 -4.07 -20.22 15.48
N ILE A 26 -4.43 -21.22 16.27
CA ILE A 26 -4.85 -21.07 17.66
C ILE A 26 -3.72 -21.60 18.53
N ARG A 27 -3.12 -20.73 19.34
CA ARG A 27 -2.11 -21.13 20.32
C ARG A 27 -2.77 -21.44 21.65
N ARG A 28 -2.51 -22.63 22.19
CA ARG A 28 -3.01 -23.04 23.50
C ARG A 28 -2.06 -22.58 24.62
N PRO A 29 -2.56 -22.42 25.87
CA PRO A 29 -1.74 -22.02 27.00
C PRO A 29 -0.55 -22.96 27.29
N ASP A 30 -0.65 -24.23 26.89
CA ASP A 30 0.40 -25.25 27.02
C ASP A 30 1.52 -25.13 25.97
N GLY A 31 1.45 -24.13 25.09
CA GLY A 31 2.42 -23.90 24.02
C GLY A 31 2.16 -24.71 22.74
N THR A 32 1.16 -25.60 22.72
CA THR A 32 0.73 -26.30 21.51
C THR A 32 -0.08 -25.39 20.60
N PHE A 33 -0.21 -25.77 19.32
CA PHE A 33 -1.01 -25.04 18.35
C PHE A 33 -2.00 -25.98 17.67
N SER A 34 -3.17 -25.43 17.31
CA SER A 34 -4.14 -26.09 16.46
C SER A 34 -4.56 -25.17 15.34
N TYR A 35 -4.84 -25.73 14.17
CA TYR A 35 -5.39 -24.97 13.06
C TYR A 35 -6.90 -24.86 13.20
N GLN A 36 -7.43 -23.68 12.90
CA GLN A 36 -8.86 -23.51 12.72
C GLN A 36 -9.31 -24.24 11.45
N SER A 37 -10.41 -25.01 11.57
CA SER A 37 -11.05 -25.65 10.42
C SER A 37 -12.14 -24.75 9.85
N GLY A 38 -12.10 -24.49 8.55
CA GLY A 38 -13.13 -23.74 7.81
C GLY A 38 -12.73 -22.31 7.44
N LEU A 39 -13.52 -21.70 6.56
CA LEU A 39 -13.50 -20.28 6.20
C LEU A 39 -14.81 -19.70 6.73
N GLY A 40 -14.82 -18.69 7.63
CA GLY A 40 -16.13 -18.19 8.07
C GLY A 40 -16.24 -17.36 9.34
N ASP A 41 -15.16 -17.01 10.03
CA ASP A 41 -15.29 -16.12 11.19
C ASP A 41 -15.30 -14.63 10.79
N ILE A 42 -15.01 -14.34 9.50
CA ILE A 42 -15.13 -13.00 8.95
C ILE A 42 -16.57 -12.61 8.63
N SER A 43 -17.05 -11.55 9.27
CA SER A 43 -18.27 -10.85 8.89
C SER A 43 -17.95 -9.74 7.88
N PHE A 44 -18.18 -9.98 6.59
CA PHE A 44 -17.84 -9.03 5.51
C PHE A 44 -18.37 -7.60 5.77
N PHE A 45 -19.64 -7.44 6.12
CA PHE A 45 -20.21 -6.11 6.37
C PHE A 45 -19.61 -5.42 7.60
N ARG A 46 -19.32 -6.16 8.67
CA ARG A 46 -18.77 -5.56 9.90
C ARG A 46 -17.28 -5.26 9.73
N GLN A 47 -16.50 -6.22 9.25
CA GLN A 47 -15.06 -6.10 9.22
C GLN A 47 -14.57 -5.41 7.95
N VAL A 48 -15.06 -5.77 6.76
CA VAL A 48 -14.59 -5.15 5.50
C VAL A 48 -15.24 -3.79 5.26
N VAL A 49 -16.57 -3.70 5.40
CA VAL A 49 -17.28 -2.44 5.10
C VAL A 49 -17.15 -1.44 6.24
N ARG A 50 -17.43 -1.84 7.49
CA ARG A 50 -17.37 -0.91 8.63
C ARG A 50 -15.95 -0.73 9.20
N GLY A 51 -15.07 -1.73 9.06
CA GLY A 51 -13.73 -1.67 9.66
C GLY A 51 -13.72 -1.98 11.15
N ASP A 52 -14.65 -2.81 11.62
CA ASP A 52 -14.84 -3.12 13.05
C ASP A 52 -14.44 -4.56 13.35
N LEU A 53 -13.54 -4.73 14.34
CA LEU A 53 -13.02 -6.00 14.80
C LEU A 53 -13.31 -6.14 16.29
N ALA A 54 -14.18 -7.10 16.65
CA ALA A 54 -14.49 -7.36 18.06
C ALA A 54 -13.35 -8.14 18.72
N LYS A 55 -13.23 -8.04 20.06
CA LYS A 55 -12.21 -8.78 20.83
C LYS A 55 -12.32 -10.30 20.68
N THR A 56 -13.50 -10.82 20.40
CA THR A 56 -13.75 -12.24 20.20
C THR A 56 -13.49 -12.69 18.75
N ASP A 57 -13.32 -11.74 17.82
CA ASP A 57 -13.14 -12.07 16.41
C ASP A 57 -11.75 -12.67 16.19
N ARG A 58 -11.71 -13.77 15.43
CA ARG A 58 -10.48 -14.48 15.08
C ARG A 58 -9.90 -13.97 13.79
N GLY A 59 -9.63 -12.67 13.74
CA GLY A 59 -9.14 -12.05 12.52
C GLY A 59 -8.18 -10.89 12.75
N SER A 60 -7.58 -10.47 11.65
CA SER A 60 -6.89 -9.20 11.51
C SER A 60 -7.62 -8.31 10.52
N LEU A 61 -7.49 -7.01 10.72
CA LEU A 61 -8.03 -5.97 9.85
C LEU A 61 -6.89 -5.09 9.35
N HIS A 62 -6.79 -4.97 8.03
CA HIS A 62 -5.88 -4.04 7.37
C HIS A 62 -6.72 -2.91 6.77
N GLU A 63 -6.39 -1.68 7.13
CA GLU A 63 -6.96 -0.50 6.49
C GLU A 63 -5.84 0.34 5.89
N GLY A 64 -6.08 0.89 4.71
CA GLY A 64 -5.07 1.67 4.01
C GLY A 64 -5.69 2.75 3.14
N TRP A 65 -4.93 3.82 2.96
CA TRP A 65 -5.25 4.86 2.00
C TRP A 65 -3.98 5.27 1.25
N GLU A 66 -4.19 5.72 0.01
CA GLU A 66 -3.15 6.26 -0.86
C GLU A 66 -3.66 7.55 -1.51
N LEU A 67 -2.87 8.61 -1.41
CA LEU A 67 -2.99 9.81 -2.21
C LEU A 67 -1.87 9.83 -3.24
N ASN A 68 -2.24 9.73 -4.51
CA ASN A 68 -1.37 9.88 -5.66
C ASN A 68 -1.52 11.29 -6.24
N LEU A 69 -0.41 12.00 -6.40
CA LEU A 69 -0.31 13.32 -7.00
C LEU A 69 0.53 13.24 -8.28
N GLY A 70 -0.11 13.56 -9.41
CA GLY A 70 0.49 13.66 -10.73
C GLY A 70 1.11 12.37 -11.26
N GLU A 71 0.83 11.22 -10.66
CA GLU A 71 1.47 9.93 -10.97
C GLU A 71 2.97 9.87 -10.65
N PHE A 72 3.51 10.83 -9.87
CA PHE A 72 4.92 10.85 -9.47
C PHE A 72 5.14 10.92 -7.97
N VAL A 73 4.19 11.42 -7.16
CA VAL A 73 4.27 11.42 -5.69
C VAL A 73 3.12 10.62 -5.11
N TYR A 74 3.45 9.74 -4.16
CA TYR A 74 2.51 8.86 -3.49
C TYR A 74 2.66 9.02 -1.98
N ILE A 75 1.57 9.37 -1.31
CA ILE A 75 1.52 9.43 0.16
C ILE A 75 0.59 8.33 0.62
N ARG A 76 1.07 7.47 1.52
CA ARG A 76 0.35 6.29 1.98
C ARG A 76 0.22 6.30 3.48
N GLY A 77 -0.92 5.83 3.96
CA GLY A 77 -1.13 5.56 5.37
C GLY A 77 -1.98 4.33 5.55
N GLY A 78 -1.87 3.70 6.70
CA GLY A 78 -2.70 2.55 7.01
C GLY A 78 -2.56 2.10 8.44
N SER A 79 -3.26 1.03 8.76
CA SER A 79 -3.26 0.39 10.05
C SER A 79 -3.45 -1.10 9.90
N TYR A 80 -2.83 -1.82 10.82
CA TYR A 80 -3.05 -3.22 11.06
C TYR A 80 -3.59 -3.33 12.47
N ALA A 81 -4.72 -4.02 12.61
CA ALA A 81 -5.29 -4.37 13.89
C ALA A 81 -5.49 -5.88 13.98
N GLU A 82 -5.14 -6.46 15.11
CA GLU A 82 -5.39 -7.86 15.41
C GLU A 82 -6.07 -7.96 16.76
N SER A 83 -6.97 -8.94 16.87
CA SER A 83 -7.73 -9.15 18.08
C SER A 83 -6.81 -9.36 19.31
N PRO A 84 -7.12 -8.71 20.47
CA PRO A 84 -6.29 -8.79 21.67
C PRO A 84 -6.05 -10.20 22.20
N ASP A 85 -6.99 -11.11 21.98
CA ASP A 85 -6.94 -12.46 22.55
C ASP A 85 -6.04 -13.43 21.76
N PHE A 86 -5.50 -13.01 20.60
CA PHE A 86 -4.73 -13.89 19.70
C PHE A 86 -3.29 -13.42 19.47
N GLY A 87 -3.07 -12.12 19.32
CA GLY A 87 -1.72 -11.58 19.13
C GLY A 87 -1.58 -10.10 19.44
N ASN A 88 -2.68 -9.34 19.43
CA ASN A 88 -2.73 -7.93 19.78
C ASN A 88 -1.68 -7.07 19.02
N ARG A 89 -1.25 -7.51 17.84
CA ARG A 89 -0.36 -6.74 16.99
C ARG A 89 -1.16 -5.57 16.43
N ASN A 90 -0.88 -4.37 16.94
CA ASN A 90 -1.57 -3.15 16.52
C ASN A 90 -0.52 -2.12 16.13
N TYR A 91 -0.55 -1.70 14.87
CA TYR A 91 0.38 -0.69 14.37
C TYR A 91 -0.23 0.12 13.24
N THR A 92 0.31 1.31 13.06
CA THR A 92 0.00 2.18 11.92
C THR A 92 1.19 2.24 10.98
N THR A 93 0.91 2.42 9.70
CA THR A 93 1.91 2.52 8.65
C THR A 93 1.83 3.89 8.01
N GLN A 94 2.97 4.41 7.60
CA GLN A 94 3.07 5.63 6.82
C GLN A 94 4.12 5.44 5.75
N GLY A 95 3.85 5.91 4.54
CA GLY A 95 4.77 5.77 3.42
C GLY A 95 4.77 6.96 2.47
N LEU A 96 5.89 7.09 1.76
CA LEU A 96 6.10 8.05 0.69
C LEU A 96 6.70 7.29 -0.49
N GLY A 97 6.18 7.51 -1.69
CA GLY A 97 6.70 6.96 -2.92
C GLY A 97 6.96 8.06 -3.94
N ILE A 98 8.02 7.89 -4.73
CA ILE A 98 8.33 8.72 -5.90
C ILE A 98 8.41 7.81 -7.12
N ARG A 99 7.89 8.26 -8.26
CA ARG A 99 7.91 7.53 -9.54
C ARG A 99 8.39 8.44 -10.67
N LEU A 100 9.36 7.97 -11.43
CA LEU A 100 9.93 8.72 -12.55
C LEU A 100 8.96 8.79 -13.74
N GLY A 101 8.12 7.76 -13.94
CA GLY A 101 7.12 7.75 -15.01
C GLY A 101 6.18 8.98 -14.98
N GLY A 102 5.70 9.40 -13.81
CA GLY A 102 4.89 10.61 -13.69
C GLY A 102 5.69 11.91 -13.92
N ILE A 103 6.99 11.93 -13.59
CA ILE A 103 7.88 13.06 -13.89
C ILE A 103 8.02 13.22 -15.41
N PHE A 104 8.23 12.12 -16.13
CA PHE A 104 8.28 12.15 -17.60
C PHE A 104 6.98 12.65 -18.22
N LYS A 105 5.83 12.23 -17.68
CA LYS A 105 4.52 12.76 -18.11
C LYS A 105 4.42 14.27 -17.86
N ALA A 106 4.84 14.75 -16.69
CA ALA A 106 4.81 16.17 -16.35
C ALA A 106 5.68 16.99 -17.31
N ILE A 107 6.92 16.56 -17.58
CA ILE A 107 7.81 17.19 -18.57
C ILE A 107 7.18 17.17 -19.97
N GLY A 108 6.54 16.07 -20.35
CA GLY A 108 5.79 15.96 -21.60
C GLY A 108 4.72 17.03 -21.80
N VAL A 109 4.12 17.50 -20.71
CA VAL A 109 3.09 18.55 -20.71
C VAL A 109 3.70 19.95 -20.61
N THR A 110 4.72 20.16 -19.78
CA THR A 110 5.27 21.50 -19.48
C THR A 110 6.40 21.94 -20.41
N ALA A 111 7.11 21.00 -21.03
CA ALA A 111 8.22 21.25 -21.95
C ALA A 111 8.14 20.31 -23.17
N PRO A 112 7.21 20.57 -24.12
CA PRO A 112 6.97 19.70 -25.27
C PRO A 112 8.22 19.51 -26.15
N GLU A 113 9.07 20.53 -26.26
CA GLU A 113 10.33 20.48 -27.01
C GLU A 113 11.27 19.41 -26.45
N ALA A 114 11.39 19.32 -25.12
CA ALA A 114 12.22 18.32 -24.45
C ALA A 114 11.63 16.91 -24.62
N ALA A 115 10.31 16.82 -24.70
CA ALA A 115 9.62 15.55 -24.90
C ALA A 115 9.70 15.01 -26.34
N ALA A 116 10.02 15.88 -27.30
CA ALA A 116 10.25 15.51 -28.69
C ALA A 116 11.64 14.89 -28.94
N ASP A 117 12.56 14.99 -27.98
CA ASP A 117 13.87 14.34 -28.06
C ASP A 117 13.74 12.80 -28.06
N ASP A 118 14.44 12.13 -28.97
CA ASP A 118 14.36 10.68 -29.15
C ASP A 118 14.81 9.91 -27.89
N THR A 119 15.82 10.43 -27.18
CA THR A 119 16.32 9.82 -25.94
C THR A 119 15.27 9.93 -24.84
N PHE A 120 14.65 11.11 -24.70
CA PHE A 120 13.57 11.32 -23.74
C PHE A 120 12.36 10.42 -24.05
N SER A 121 11.96 10.38 -25.32
CA SER A 121 10.85 9.52 -25.78
C SER A 121 11.13 8.04 -25.51
N PHE A 122 12.37 7.59 -25.71
CA PHE A 122 12.80 6.24 -25.38
C PHE A 122 12.71 5.96 -23.87
N LEU A 123 13.35 6.80 -23.05
CA LEU A 123 13.40 6.62 -21.59
C LEU A 123 12.00 6.66 -20.97
N SER A 124 11.18 7.63 -21.37
CA SER A 124 9.82 7.81 -20.82
C SER A 124 8.88 6.63 -21.09
N ARG A 125 9.14 5.84 -22.14
CA ARG A 125 8.31 4.69 -22.51
C ARG A 125 8.80 3.36 -21.94
N HIS A 126 10.12 3.20 -21.78
CA HIS A 126 10.72 1.91 -21.47
C HIS A 126 11.31 1.83 -20.07
N VAL A 127 11.58 2.97 -19.42
CA VAL A 127 12.24 3.00 -18.11
C VAL A 127 11.31 3.60 -17.07
N ASP A 128 11.08 2.85 -16.00
CA ASP A 128 10.39 3.35 -14.80
C ASP A 128 11.26 3.10 -13.57
N ILE A 129 11.54 4.19 -12.84
CA ILE A 129 12.31 4.16 -11.61
C ILE A 129 11.39 4.60 -10.49
N SER A 130 11.41 3.84 -9.42
CA SER A 130 10.54 4.01 -8.28
C SER A 130 11.34 3.98 -7.00
N PHE A 131 11.11 4.95 -6.12
CA PHE A 131 11.60 4.91 -4.75
C PHE A 131 10.39 4.84 -3.82
N ASP A 132 10.46 3.98 -2.80
CA ASP A 132 9.44 3.91 -1.75
C ASP A 132 10.10 3.89 -0.37
N HIS A 133 9.55 4.67 0.53
CA HIS A 133 9.85 4.65 1.94
C HIS A 133 8.58 4.29 2.71
N ALA A 134 8.69 3.41 3.70
CA ALA A 134 7.61 3.11 4.63
C ALA A 134 8.14 3.00 6.06
N ARG A 135 7.28 3.28 7.04
CA ARG A 135 7.58 3.12 8.46
C ARG A 135 6.39 2.59 9.23
N TYR A 136 6.69 1.81 10.27
CA TYR A 136 5.72 1.39 11.27
C TYR A 136 5.77 2.30 12.49
N LYS A 137 4.59 2.56 13.05
CA LYS A 137 4.40 3.27 14.32
C LYS A 137 3.46 2.45 15.18
N SER A 138 3.91 2.10 16.38
CA SER A 138 3.13 1.36 17.37
C SER A 138 3.41 1.93 18.77
N GLY A 139 2.78 1.35 19.80
CA GLY A 139 3.03 1.73 21.19
C GLY A 139 4.51 1.62 21.59
N GLU A 140 4.90 2.39 22.61
CA GLU A 140 6.24 2.37 23.18
C GLU A 140 6.59 0.95 23.67
N GLY A 141 7.81 0.49 23.37
CA GLY A 141 8.26 -0.88 23.69
C GLY A 141 7.76 -1.99 22.75
N HIS A 142 6.87 -1.71 21.79
CA HIS A 142 6.44 -2.71 20.81
C HIS A 142 7.56 -3.01 19.78
N PRO A 143 7.85 -4.28 19.46
CA PRO A 143 9.03 -4.67 18.66
C PRO A 143 9.02 -4.13 17.23
N LEU A 144 7.83 -3.83 16.68
CA LEU A 144 7.70 -3.26 15.34
C LEU A 144 7.84 -1.74 15.31
N ASN A 145 7.88 -1.06 16.46
CA ASN A 145 7.85 0.39 16.50
C ASN A 145 9.09 1.00 15.85
N GLY A 146 8.90 1.96 14.96
CA GLY A 146 10.01 2.65 14.29
C GLY A 146 10.72 1.85 13.21
N THR A 147 10.25 0.63 12.89
CA THR A 147 10.76 -0.16 11.77
C THR A 147 10.57 0.62 10.46
N LYS A 148 11.62 0.67 9.63
CA LYS A 148 11.64 1.40 8.36
C LYS A 148 11.95 0.46 7.21
N PHE A 149 11.33 0.73 6.07
CA PHE A 149 11.53 0.00 4.82
C PHE A 149 11.86 1.03 3.74
N ASN A 150 12.86 0.70 2.91
CA ASN A 150 13.21 1.50 1.74
C ASN A 150 13.30 0.55 0.55
N SER A 151 12.77 0.97 -0.59
CA SER A 151 12.85 0.24 -1.85
C SER A 151 13.29 1.18 -2.96
N LEU A 152 14.16 0.69 -3.82
CA LEU A 152 14.47 1.29 -5.12
C LEU A 152 14.19 0.22 -6.16
N SER A 153 13.22 0.47 -7.04
CA SER A 153 12.84 -0.48 -8.09
C SER A 153 13.08 0.14 -9.44
N PHE A 154 13.70 -0.66 -10.32
CA PHE A 154 14.01 -0.31 -11.69
C PHE A 154 13.28 -1.29 -12.61
N VAL A 155 12.43 -0.77 -13.48
CA VAL A 155 11.64 -1.56 -14.42
C VAL A 155 12.01 -1.12 -15.83
N ILE A 156 12.43 -2.10 -16.64
CA ILE A 156 12.61 -1.95 -18.08
C ILE A 156 11.47 -2.69 -18.77
N ARG A 157 10.74 -2.01 -19.66
CA ARG A 157 9.66 -2.58 -20.47
C ARG A 157 10.08 -2.71 -21.92
#